data_AF-A0A5D4RZH4-F1
#
_entry.id   AF-A0A5D4RZH4-F1
#
_cell.length_a   1.000
_cell.length_b   1.000
_cell.length_c   1.000
_cell.angle_alpha   90.00
_cell.angle_beta   90.00
_cell.angle_gamma   90.00
#
_symmetry.space_group_name_H-M   'P 1'
#
loop_
_entity.id
_entity.type
_entity.pdbx_description
1 polymer ?
#
loop_
_entity_poly.entity_id
_entity_poly.type
_entity_poly.pdbx_seq_one_letter_code
_entity_poly.pdbx_strand_id
1 'polypeptide(L)'
;MKHKWKLFVCGISISLLLGGCFGVENGGKSDVKKSHTKQDENARSEDVYESVLTYTGEGYDLPGGEETEKIAKEQKDEVVKATKDYLKKEYNTDIEVHNMVGNEDGVTVFYESTGNLHFYGTAIVPIDVKNKTVLSDQVWTLEGVVERGIRGALYAFIFEDKFKKLDSVLADLEKNENIVGRKVEAIENVGGIGYMTPYYFLANDNDDQAIEPVYDYYMKNPNASKEELLNEYKQDLFIPEDFLFSIQFYMKDQKKSPEEEILKTIVKTIEDNDGIPSGAYAINLHDNYVIREAAEGAKKNSISKKFPNGEIIKK
;
A
#
# COMPACT_ATOMS: atom_id res chain seq x y z
N MET A 1 10.04 27.18 10.67
CA MET A 1 11.34 27.18 9.95
C MET A 1 11.52 25.80 9.37
N LYS A 2 11.50 25.67 8.04
CA LYS A 2 11.63 24.38 7.35
C LYS A 2 13.07 23.91 7.52
N HIS A 3 13.32 22.94 8.40
CA HIS A 3 14.63 22.31 8.53
C HIS A 3 14.90 21.51 7.26
N LYS A 4 15.64 22.10 6.32
CA LYS A 4 16.19 21.39 5.15
C LYS A 4 17.41 20.60 5.62
N TRP A 5 17.20 19.44 6.23
CA TRP A 5 18.29 18.48 6.38
C TRP A 5 18.52 17.86 5.01
N LYS A 6 19.60 18.28 4.34
CA LYS A 6 20.15 17.56 3.19
C LYS A 6 20.81 16.28 3.72
N LEU A 7 20.00 15.28 4.08
CA LEU A 7 20.48 13.92 4.18
C LEU A 7 20.54 13.37 2.76
N PHE A 8 21.69 12.79 2.44
CA PHE A 8 21.91 12.03 1.22
C PHE A 8 20.87 10.91 1.20
N VAL A 9 19.79 11.10 0.44
CA VAL A 9 18.80 10.07 0.13
C VAL A 9 19.56 9.03 -0.69
N CYS A 10 20.13 8.03 0.00
CA CYS A 10 20.32 6.73 -0.61
C CYS A 10 18.91 6.30 -0.98
N GLY A 11 18.58 6.45 -2.27
CA GLY A 11 17.28 6.10 -2.80
C GLY A 11 16.96 4.67 -2.41
N ILE A 12 16.08 4.52 -1.42
CA ILE A 12 15.12 3.44 -1.40
C ILE A 12 14.18 3.80 -2.54
N SER A 13 14.69 3.49 -3.72
CA SER A 13 14.07 3.72 -5.00
C SER A 13 12.69 3.09 -4.95
N ILE A 14 11.73 3.89 -5.43
CA ILE A 14 10.32 3.67 -5.75
C ILE A 14 10.07 2.37 -6.59
N SER A 15 11.09 1.55 -6.82
CA SER A 15 11.11 0.25 -7.48
C SER A 15 10.25 -0.84 -6.82
N LEU A 16 9.71 -0.62 -5.62
CA LEU A 16 8.88 -1.61 -4.91
C LEU A 16 7.39 -1.51 -5.24
N LEU A 17 6.92 -0.41 -5.84
CA LEU A 17 5.48 -0.17 -6.02
C LEU A 17 4.94 -0.49 -7.42
N LEU A 18 5.83 -0.85 -8.35
CA LEU A 18 5.48 -1.36 -9.68
C LEU A 18 6.17 -2.70 -9.84
N GLY A 19 5.46 -3.80 -9.54
CA GLY A 19 6.00 -5.16 -9.54
C GLY A 19 7.00 -5.42 -10.68
N GLY A 20 8.29 -5.32 -10.35
CA GLY A 20 9.41 -5.33 -11.28
C GLY A 20 10.62 -5.99 -10.63
N CYS A 21 10.82 -7.27 -10.98
CA CYS A 21 12.04 -8.08 -10.88
C CYS A 21 13.26 -7.47 -10.15
N PHE A 22 13.46 -7.82 -8.87
CA PHE A 22 14.81 -8.16 -8.40
C PHE A 22 14.99 -9.67 -8.50
N GLY A 23 15.42 -10.12 -9.68
CA GLY A 23 16.13 -11.38 -9.77
C GLY A 23 17.41 -11.25 -8.95
N VAL A 24 17.51 -12.03 -7.87
CA VAL A 24 18.76 -12.19 -7.11
C VAL A 24 19.74 -12.96 -7.99
N GLU A 25 20.57 -12.23 -8.73
CA GLU A 25 21.86 -12.73 -9.21
C GLU A 25 22.99 -11.78 -8.80
N ASN A 26 23.98 -12.39 -8.14
CA ASN A 26 25.30 -11.90 -7.72
C ASN A 26 25.42 -11.02 -6.46
N GLY A 27 25.75 -11.72 -5.36
CA GLY A 27 27.16 -11.78 -4.97
C GLY A 27 27.63 -10.78 -3.91
N GLY A 28 27.18 -10.94 -2.66
CA GLY A 28 27.78 -10.30 -1.49
C GLY A 28 27.57 -11.16 -0.25
N LYS A 29 28.66 -11.65 0.36
CA LYS A 29 28.66 -12.58 1.49
C LYS A 29 27.98 -11.97 2.72
N SER A 30 26.88 -12.58 3.17
CA SER A 30 26.49 -12.60 4.59
C SER A 30 26.48 -14.06 5.05
N ASP A 31 27.15 -14.32 6.17
CA ASP A 31 27.42 -15.66 6.70
C ASP A 31 26.16 -16.31 7.25
N VAL A 32 25.37 -16.96 6.39
CA VAL A 32 24.37 -17.95 6.79
C VAL A 32 25.01 -19.33 6.75
N LYS A 33 25.05 -20.01 7.90
CA LYS A 33 25.49 -21.40 8.04
C LYS A 33 24.76 -22.29 7.03
N LYS A 34 25.49 -22.75 6.01
CA LYS A 34 25.07 -23.77 5.04
C LYS A 34 24.73 -25.08 5.73
N SER A 35 23.44 -25.36 5.88
CA SER A 35 22.91 -26.72 5.91
C SER A 35 22.64 -27.13 4.46
N HIS A 36 23.56 -27.88 3.87
CA HIS A 36 23.38 -28.45 2.53
C HIS A 36 22.46 -29.68 2.62
N THR A 37 21.17 -29.47 2.31
CA THR A 37 20.30 -30.56 1.87
C THR A 37 19.60 -30.07 0.61
N LYS A 38 19.65 -30.85 -0.47
CA LYS A 38 18.99 -30.54 -1.75
C LYS A 38 17.48 -30.47 -1.50
N GLN A 39 16.97 -29.26 -1.26
CA GLN A 39 15.55 -29.02 -1.06
C GLN A 39 14.93 -28.65 -2.40
N ASP A 40 13.85 -29.35 -2.71
CA ASP A 40 12.94 -29.13 -3.83
C ASP A 40 12.70 -27.62 -4.04
N GLU A 41 12.77 -27.10 -5.27
CA GLU A 41 12.50 -25.68 -5.57
C GLU A 41 11.05 -25.26 -5.19
N ASN A 42 10.21 -26.23 -4.79
CA ASN A 42 8.85 -26.07 -4.27
C ASN A 42 8.70 -26.23 -2.75
N ALA A 43 9.79 -26.39 -1.97
CA ALA A 43 9.69 -26.50 -0.52
C ALA A 43 9.36 -25.13 0.10
N ARG A 44 8.06 -24.83 0.23
CA ARG A 44 7.54 -23.66 0.96
C ARG A 44 7.88 -23.83 2.45
N SER A 45 8.81 -23.02 2.96
CA SER A 45 9.08 -22.97 4.40
C SER A 45 7.99 -22.15 5.10
N GLU A 46 7.38 -22.71 6.14
CA GLU A 46 6.42 -22.01 7.01
C GLU A 46 7.05 -20.78 7.71
N ASP A 47 8.38 -20.74 7.81
CA ASP A 47 9.10 -19.59 8.37
C ASP A 47 9.10 -18.36 7.45
N VAL A 48 8.88 -18.55 6.14
CA VAL A 48 9.00 -17.49 5.12
C VAL A 48 7.64 -17.10 4.57
N TYR A 49 6.71 -18.06 4.46
CA TYR A 49 5.44 -17.88 3.78
C TYR A 49 4.27 -18.13 4.71
N GLU A 50 3.26 -17.28 4.62
CA GLU A 50 1.99 -17.48 5.30
C GLU A 50 0.82 -17.46 4.30
N SER A 51 -0.24 -18.20 4.59
CA SER A 51 -1.47 -18.15 3.81
C SER A 51 -2.08 -16.75 3.89
N VAL A 52 -2.47 -16.18 2.75
CA VAL A 52 -3.22 -14.91 2.67
C VAL A 52 -4.54 -14.98 3.45
N LEU A 53 -5.07 -16.18 3.69
CA LEU A 53 -6.30 -16.40 4.45
C LEU A 53 -6.10 -16.26 5.96
N THR A 54 -4.88 -16.51 6.46
CA THR A 54 -4.58 -16.46 7.89
C THR A 54 -3.77 -15.22 8.25
N TYR A 55 -2.86 -14.78 7.37
CA TYR A 55 -1.94 -13.68 7.62
C TYR A 55 -2.65 -12.41 8.06
N THR A 56 -2.21 -11.87 9.20
CA THR A 56 -2.74 -10.64 9.81
C THR A 56 -1.70 -9.53 9.89
N GLY A 57 -0.48 -9.74 9.37
CA GLY A 57 0.65 -8.85 9.56
C GLY A 57 1.66 -9.32 10.62
N GLU A 58 1.37 -10.42 11.32
CA GLU A 58 2.31 -11.01 12.27
C GLU A 58 3.62 -11.43 11.59
N GLY A 59 4.76 -11.11 12.23
CA GLY A 59 6.09 -11.43 11.71
C GLY A 59 6.64 -10.43 10.68
N TYR A 60 5.94 -9.32 10.43
CA TYR A 60 6.53 -8.16 9.78
C TYR A 60 7.50 -7.46 10.73
N ASP A 61 8.68 -7.10 10.22
CA ASP A 61 9.75 -6.49 11.00
C ASP A 61 10.48 -5.44 10.18
N LEU A 62 11.03 -4.43 10.85
CA LEU A 62 11.89 -3.42 10.24
C LEU A 62 13.27 -3.48 10.91
N PRO A 63 14.36 -3.38 10.12
CA PRO A 63 15.70 -3.57 10.65
C PRO A 63 16.04 -2.54 11.75
N GLY A 64 16.68 -3.01 12.82
CA GLY A 64 17.23 -2.16 13.87
C GLY A 64 16.22 -1.62 14.88
N GLY A 65 15.00 -2.18 14.93
CA GLY A 65 13.87 -1.65 15.71
C GLY A 65 13.66 -2.18 17.13
N GLU A 66 14.40 -3.19 17.59
CA GLU A 66 14.02 -3.94 18.81
C GLU A 66 13.84 -3.06 20.07
N GLU A 67 14.79 -2.16 20.35
CA GLU A 67 14.73 -1.30 21.55
C GLU A 67 13.74 -0.14 21.37
N THR A 68 13.64 0.44 20.16
CA THR A 68 12.69 1.52 19.87
C THR A 68 11.25 1.02 19.91
N GLU A 69 10.99 -0.20 19.42
CA GLU A 69 9.68 -0.85 19.53
C GLU A 69 9.26 -1.08 20.98
N LYS A 70 10.20 -1.53 21.82
CA LYS A 70 9.94 -1.73 23.24
C LYS A 70 9.56 -0.41 23.93
N ILE A 71 10.32 0.66 23.67
CA ILE A 71 10.02 1.99 24.23
C ILE A 71 8.67 2.49 23.71
N ALA A 72 8.38 2.34 22.41
CA ALA A 72 7.11 2.72 21.81
C ALA A 72 5.91 1.98 22.43
N LYS A 73 6.07 0.68 22.73
CA LYS A 73 5.04 -0.12 23.40
C LYS A 73 4.79 0.36 24.83
N GLU A 74 5.84 0.72 25.57
CA GLU A 74 5.73 1.31 26.92
C GLU A 74 5.09 2.71 26.90
N GLN A 75 5.27 3.47 25.82
CA GLN A 75 4.78 4.85 25.65
C GLN A 75 3.74 4.99 24.53
N LYS A 76 2.91 3.95 24.33
CA LYS A 76 1.97 3.84 23.20
C LYS A 76 1.07 5.07 23.05
N ASP A 77 0.50 5.57 24.15
CA ASP A 77 -0.43 6.69 24.11
C ASP A 77 0.25 7.98 23.62
N GLU A 78 1.53 8.18 23.96
CA GLU A 78 2.30 9.33 23.52
C GLU A 78 2.65 9.25 22.03
N VAL A 79 3.05 8.07 21.55
CA VAL A 79 3.32 7.82 20.12
C VAL A 79 2.05 8.03 19.28
N VAL A 80 0.92 7.45 19.72
CA VAL A 80 -0.38 7.59 19.02
C VAL A 80 -0.82 9.04 19.00
N LYS A 81 -0.72 9.75 20.13
CA LYS A 81 -1.09 11.17 20.21
C LYS A 81 -0.20 12.03 19.30
N ALA A 82 1.12 11.82 19.34
CA ALA A 82 2.06 12.57 18.50
C ALA A 82 1.76 12.39 17.01
N THR A 83 1.46 11.16 16.59
CA THR A 83 1.10 10.84 15.20
C THR A 83 -0.19 11.54 14.78
N LYS A 84 -1.24 11.45 15.61
CA LYS A 84 -2.54 12.10 15.36
C LYS A 84 -2.40 13.62 15.25
N ASP A 85 -1.69 14.23 16.21
CA ASP A 85 -1.48 15.68 16.23
C ASP A 85 -0.71 16.16 14.99
N TYR A 86 0.33 15.42 14.59
CA TYR A 86 1.12 15.71 13.40
C TYR A 86 0.28 15.64 12.13
N LEU A 87 -0.42 14.52 11.88
CA LEU A 87 -1.21 14.36 10.64
C LEU A 87 -2.40 15.32 10.58
N LYS A 88 -3.02 15.61 11.72
CA LYS A 88 -4.08 16.62 11.77
C LYS A 88 -3.57 18.00 11.41
N LYS A 89 -2.41 18.37 11.93
CA LYS A 89 -1.82 19.70 11.72
C LYS A 89 -1.25 19.88 10.32
N GLU A 90 -0.51 18.90 9.80
CA GLU A 90 0.20 19.04 8.52
C GLU A 90 -0.70 18.70 7.33
N TYR A 91 -1.69 17.81 7.51
CA TYR A 91 -2.50 17.24 6.41
C TYR A 91 -4.03 17.42 6.57
N ASN A 92 -4.50 18.03 7.66
CA ASN A 92 -5.93 18.12 8.01
C ASN A 92 -6.61 16.74 8.18
N THR A 93 -5.85 15.68 8.43
CA THR A 93 -6.35 14.30 8.44
C THR A 93 -6.50 13.76 9.86
N ASP A 94 -7.68 13.24 10.18
CA ASP A 94 -7.89 12.41 11.37
C ASP A 94 -7.59 10.95 11.05
N ILE A 95 -6.97 10.21 11.97
CA ILE A 95 -6.52 8.83 11.71
C ILE A 95 -6.87 7.85 12.84
N GLU A 96 -6.87 6.57 12.49
CA GLU A 96 -6.78 5.43 13.39
C GLU A 96 -5.40 4.75 13.26
N VAL A 97 -4.78 4.41 14.39
CA VAL A 97 -3.47 3.73 14.41
C VAL A 97 -3.71 2.24 14.60
N HIS A 98 -3.21 1.45 13.66
CA HIS A 98 -3.40 0.00 13.61
C HIS A 98 -2.20 -0.74 14.20
N ASN A 99 -0.99 -0.33 13.83
CA ASN A 99 0.23 -1.01 14.26
C ASN A 99 1.41 -0.05 14.46
N MET A 100 2.41 -0.51 15.21
CA MET A 100 3.65 0.20 15.48
C MET A 100 4.82 -0.78 15.44
N VAL A 101 5.78 -0.54 14.56
CA VAL A 101 6.95 -1.40 14.35
C VAL A 101 8.21 -0.56 14.54
N GLY A 102 9.11 -0.99 15.42
CA GLY A 102 10.34 -0.24 15.66
C GLY A 102 11.23 -0.23 14.43
N ASN A 103 12.02 0.81 14.24
CA ASN A 103 13.06 0.89 13.22
C ASN A 103 14.28 1.66 13.77
N GLU A 104 15.32 1.83 12.94
CA GLU A 104 16.55 2.54 13.33
C GLU A 104 16.34 4.02 13.70
N ASP A 105 15.31 4.67 13.16
CA ASP A 105 14.99 6.09 13.36
C ASP A 105 13.99 6.34 14.49
N GLY A 106 13.39 5.28 15.07
CA GLY A 106 12.32 5.38 16.06
C GLY A 106 11.28 4.28 15.86
N VAL A 107 10.01 4.66 15.68
CA VAL A 107 8.92 3.72 15.42
C VAL A 107 8.14 4.14 14.18
N THR A 108 7.91 3.20 13.26
CA THR A 108 6.96 3.34 12.15
C THR A 108 5.56 3.08 12.68
N VAL A 109 4.68 4.05 12.53
CA VAL A 109 3.27 3.96 12.90
C VAL A 109 2.45 3.74 11.62
N PHE A 110 1.74 2.62 11.56
CA PHE A 110 0.81 2.28 10.49
C PHE A 110 -0.58 2.80 10.85
N TYR A 111 -1.19 3.57 9.95
CA TYR A 111 -2.46 4.22 10.19
C TYR A 111 -3.39 4.16 8.98
N GLU A 112 -4.67 4.36 9.26
CA GLU A 112 -5.74 4.58 8.29
C GLU A 112 -6.37 5.95 8.54
N SER A 113 -6.65 6.70 7.47
CA SER A 113 -7.39 7.95 7.58
C SER A 113 -8.88 7.69 7.82
N THR A 114 -9.46 8.51 8.69
CA THR A 114 -10.87 8.46 9.04
C THR A 114 -11.63 9.62 8.40
N GLY A 115 -12.93 9.43 8.16
CA GLY A 115 -13.79 10.42 7.52
C GLY A 115 -14.03 10.13 6.04
N ASN A 116 -14.15 11.18 5.23
CA ASN A 116 -14.56 11.05 3.82
C ASN A 116 -13.43 10.62 2.88
N LEU A 117 -12.17 10.90 3.25
CA LEU A 117 -11.01 10.49 2.48
C LEU A 117 -10.40 9.28 3.18
N HIS A 118 -10.49 8.11 2.53
CA HIS A 118 -9.95 6.87 3.03
C HIS A 118 -8.62 6.54 2.34
N PHE A 119 -7.54 6.42 3.10
CA PHE A 119 -6.24 5.97 2.66
C PHE A 119 -5.42 5.42 3.85
N TYR A 120 -4.47 4.55 3.55
CA TYR A 120 -3.49 4.06 4.51
C TYR A 120 -2.17 4.79 4.35
N GLY A 121 -1.41 4.88 5.45
CA GLY A 121 -0.08 5.48 5.41
C GLY A 121 0.76 5.11 6.61
N THR A 122 2.00 5.63 6.58
CA THR A 122 2.93 5.50 7.68
C THR A 122 3.49 6.85 8.09
N ALA A 123 3.81 6.97 9.38
CA ALA A 123 4.55 8.10 9.94
C ALA A 123 5.65 7.56 10.84
N ILE A 124 6.75 8.28 10.95
CA ILE A 124 7.88 7.90 11.80
C ILE A 124 7.88 8.84 13.00
N VAL A 125 7.83 8.24 14.19
CA VAL A 125 7.92 8.93 15.47
C VAL A 125 9.31 8.64 16.06
N PRO A 126 10.22 9.63 16.08
CA PRO A 126 11.56 9.39 16.58
C PRO A 126 11.59 9.10 18.09
N ILE A 127 12.54 8.26 18.51
CA ILE A 127 12.71 7.85 19.91
C ILE A 127 14.15 8.14 20.34
N ASP A 128 14.31 8.87 21.45
CA ASP A 128 15.60 8.97 22.13
C ASP A 128 15.80 7.71 22.99
N VAL A 129 16.53 6.73 22.44
CA VAL A 129 16.81 5.46 23.11
C VAL A 129 17.58 5.65 24.42
N LYS A 130 18.46 6.65 24.50
CA LYS A 130 19.29 6.88 25.68
C LYS A 130 18.45 7.36 26.86
N ASN A 131 17.54 8.29 26.60
CA ASN A 131 16.65 8.85 27.63
C ASN A 131 15.33 8.10 27.75
N LYS A 132 15.05 7.15 26.83
CA LYS A 132 13.80 6.41 26.70
C LYS A 132 12.59 7.34 26.61
N THR A 133 12.64 8.28 25.67
CA THR A 133 11.58 9.29 25.50
C THR A 133 11.16 9.39 24.05
N VAL A 134 9.85 9.53 23.83
CA VAL A 134 9.28 9.85 22.52
C VAL A 134 9.59 11.30 22.16
N LEU A 135 10.04 11.55 20.93
CA LEU A 135 10.30 12.90 20.41
C LEU A 135 9.07 13.40 19.65
N SER A 136 7.98 13.68 20.38
CA SER A 136 6.65 13.94 19.81
C SER A 136 6.56 15.15 18.87
N ASP A 137 7.51 16.08 18.94
CA ASP A 137 7.58 17.27 18.08
C ASP A 137 8.38 17.05 16.79
N GLN A 138 8.96 15.86 16.62
CA GLN A 138 9.82 15.49 15.50
C GLN A 138 9.21 14.40 14.61
N VAL A 139 7.90 14.18 14.70
CA VAL A 139 7.18 13.26 13.81
C VAL A 139 7.35 13.72 12.36
N TRP A 140 7.56 12.76 11.46
CA TRP A 140 7.70 13.02 10.04
C TRP A 140 7.14 11.89 9.18
N THR A 141 6.90 12.18 7.91
CA THR A 141 6.44 11.23 6.89
C THR A 141 7.40 11.26 5.71
N LEU A 142 7.44 10.16 4.95
CA LEU A 142 8.19 10.12 3.71
C LEU A 142 7.61 11.13 2.71
N GLU A 143 8.47 11.95 2.13
CA GLU A 143 8.07 13.03 1.21
C GLU A 143 7.21 12.50 0.07
N GLY A 144 6.03 13.09 -0.10
CA GLY A 144 5.10 12.77 -1.17
C GLY A 144 4.27 11.51 -0.94
N VAL A 145 4.48 10.72 0.13
CA VAL A 145 3.70 9.49 0.37
C VAL A 145 2.29 9.81 0.84
N VAL A 146 2.14 10.71 1.83
CA VAL A 146 0.84 11.10 2.37
C VAL A 146 0.07 11.92 1.34
N GLU A 147 0.77 12.79 0.61
CA GLU A 147 0.19 13.61 -0.44
C GLU A 147 -0.36 12.75 -1.59
N ARG A 148 0.34 11.69 -2.01
CA ARG A 148 -0.23 10.69 -2.94
C ARG A 148 -1.47 10.03 -2.38
N GLY A 149 -1.42 9.60 -1.11
CA GLY A 149 -2.58 8.97 -0.45
C GLY A 149 -3.82 9.87 -0.44
N ILE A 150 -3.64 11.16 -0.13
CA ILE A 150 -4.71 12.15 -0.18
C ILE A 150 -5.22 12.35 -1.61
N ARG A 151 -4.33 12.48 -2.61
CA ARG A 151 -4.72 12.62 -4.02
C ARG A 151 -5.53 11.42 -4.53
N GLY A 152 -5.07 10.19 -4.24
CA GLY A 152 -5.78 8.97 -4.58
C GLY A 152 -7.15 8.89 -3.89
N ALA A 153 -7.23 9.25 -2.61
CA ALA A 153 -8.49 9.29 -1.86
C ALA A 153 -9.45 10.37 -2.38
N LEU A 154 -8.93 11.54 -2.79
CA LEU A 154 -9.74 12.60 -3.42
C LEU A 154 -10.31 12.13 -4.76
N TYR A 155 -9.51 11.47 -5.58
CA TYR A 155 -9.98 10.89 -6.85
C TYR A 155 -11.09 9.86 -6.61
N ALA A 156 -10.90 8.98 -5.62
CA ALA A 156 -11.94 8.04 -5.20
C ALA A 156 -13.19 8.74 -4.67
N PHE A 157 -13.04 9.80 -3.88
CA PHE A 157 -14.15 10.54 -3.30
C PHE A 157 -15.01 11.25 -4.35
N ILE A 158 -14.40 11.93 -5.32
CA ILE A 158 -15.14 12.64 -6.38
C ILE A 158 -15.79 11.67 -7.37
N PHE A 159 -15.21 10.48 -7.58
CA PHE A 159 -15.75 9.41 -8.45
C PHE A 159 -16.30 8.20 -7.69
N GLU A 160 -16.79 8.41 -6.47
CA GLU A 160 -17.18 7.35 -5.53
C GLU A 160 -18.09 6.26 -6.12
N ASP A 161 -19.05 6.62 -6.97
CA ASP A 161 -19.98 5.65 -7.57
C ASP A 161 -19.26 4.68 -8.53
N LYS A 162 -18.24 5.17 -9.24
CA LYS A 162 -17.38 4.31 -10.08
C LYS A 162 -16.52 3.38 -9.22
N PHE A 163 -15.96 3.89 -8.12
CA PHE A 163 -15.18 3.07 -7.18
C PHE A 163 -16.03 1.99 -6.52
N LYS A 164 -17.23 2.33 -6.01
CA LYS A 164 -18.20 1.35 -5.51
C LYS A 164 -18.56 0.30 -6.55
N LYS A 165 -18.65 0.69 -7.82
CA LYS A 165 -18.88 -0.24 -8.92
C LYS A 165 -17.70 -1.19 -9.12
N LEU A 166 -16.47 -0.69 -9.10
CA LEU A 166 -15.26 -1.52 -9.17
C LEU A 166 -15.21 -2.51 -8.00
N ASP A 167 -15.44 -2.04 -6.77
CA ASP A 167 -15.45 -2.89 -5.57
C ASP A 167 -16.49 -4.01 -5.69
N SER A 168 -17.70 -3.69 -6.15
CA SER A 168 -18.74 -4.68 -6.40
C SER A 168 -18.34 -5.72 -7.46
N VAL A 169 -17.70 -5.28 -8.55
CA VAL A 169 -17.24 -6.17 -9.63
C VAL A 169 -16.17 -7.13 -9.11
N LEU A 170 -15.21 -6.65 -8.33
CA LEU A 170 -14.13 -7.46 -7.78
C LEU A 170 -14.64 -8.43 -6.69
N ALA A 171 -15.56 -7.99 -5.85
CA ALA A 171 -16.22 -8.85 -4.87
C ALA A 171 -17.04 -9.97 -5.53
N ASP A 172 -17.69 -9.68 -6.66
CA ASP A 172 -18.43 -10.70 -7.41
C ASP A 172 -17.49 -11.70 -8.11
N LEU A 173 -16.31 -11.27 -8.57
CA LEU A 173 -15.26 -12.18 -9.04
C LEU A 173 -14.81 -13.13 -7.92
N GLU A 174 -14.52 -12.60 -6.72
CA GLU A 174 -14.16 -13.44 -5.56
C GLU A 174 -15.24 -14.49 -5.22
N LYS A 175 -16.52 -14.15 -5.34
CA LYS A 175 -17.62 -15.10 -5.05
C LYS A 175 -17.70 -16.24 -6.06
N ASN A 176 -17.43 -15.95 -7.32
CA ASN A 176 -17.66 -16.87 -8.43
C ASN A 176 -16.40 -17.65 -8.85
N GLU A 177 -15.22 -17.11 -8.55
CA GLU A 177 -13.93 -17.72 -8.87
C GLU A 177 -13.20 -18.21 -7.60
N ASN A 178 -12.26 -19.14 -7.76
CA ASN A 178 -11.48 -19.69 -6.64
C ASN A 178 -10.33 -18.75 -6.20
N ILE A 179 -10.66 -17.48 -5.99
CA ILE A 179 -9.73 -16.40 -5.64
C ILE A 179 -10.22 -15.61 -4.43
N VAL A 180 -9.32 -14.87 -3.78
CA VAL A 180 -9.57 -14.03 -2.61
C VAL A 180 -8.70 -12.77 -2.67
N GLY A 181 -9.16 -11.68 -2.06
CA GLY A 181 -8.33 -10.51 -1.76
C GLY A 181 -7.46 -10.72 -0.52
N ARG A 182 -6.77 -9.67 -0.08
CA ARG A 182 -6.05 -9.66 1.20
C ARG A 182 -7.04 -9.49 2.36
N LYS A 183 -6.69 -9.97 3.54
CA LYS A 183 -7.41 -9.59 4.77
C LYS A 183 -7.21 -8.11 5.05
N VAL A 184 -8.29 -7.44 5.45
CA VAL A 184 -8.27 -6.04 5.90
C VAL A 184 -7.26 -5.85 7.03
N GLU A 185 -7.27 -6.72 8.04
CA GLU A 185 -6.32 -6.70 9.16
C GLU A 185 -4.84 -6.72 8.71
N ALA A 186 -4.51 -7.47 7.65
CA ALA A 186 -3.14 -7.48 7.11
C ALA A 186 -2.78 -6.19 6.36
N ILE A 187 -3.77 -5.52 5.77
CA ILE A 187 -3.59 -4.20 5.15
C ILE A 187 -3.34 -3.17 6.25
N GLU A 188 -4.25 -3.11 7.23
CA GLU A 188 -4.20 -2.21 8.38
C GLU A 188 -2.87 -2.28 9.13
N ASN A 189 -2.36 -3.50 9.38
CA ASN A 189 -1.19 -3.67 10.22
C ASN A 189 0.16 -3.42 9.51
N VAL A 190 0.26 -3.72 8.20
CA VAL A 190 1.57 -3.79 7.52
C VAL A 190 1.55 -3.50 6.03
N GLY A 191 0.40 -3.60 5.36
CA GLY A 191 0.31 -3.62 3.89
C GLY A 191 -0.30 -2.37 3.26
N GLY A 192 -0.92 -1.50 4.05
CA GLY A 192 -1.69 -0.36 3.57
C GLY A 192 -0.82 0.77 3.03
N ILE A 193 -1.09 1.19 1.79
CA ILE A 193 -0.52 2.39 1.19
C ILE A 193 -1.54 3.11 0.32
N GLY A 194 -1.68 4.42 0.53
CA GLY A 194 -2.59 5.26 -0.24
C GLY A 194 -4.03 4.75 -0.22
N TYR A 195 -4.77 4.96 -1.31
CA TYR A 195 -6.10 4.38 -1.45
C TYR A 195 -5.97 2.88 -1.77
N MET A 196 -6.33 2.04 -0.81
CA MET A 196 -6.23 0.58 -0.92
C MET A 196 -7.49 -0.10 -0.40
N THR A 197 -7.84 -1.22 -1.02
CA THR A 197 -8.88 -2.16 -0.62
C THR A 197 -8.26 -3.57 -0.52
N PRO A 198 -8.99 -4.58 -0.01
CA PRO A 198 -8.60 -5.98 -0.13
C PRO A 198 -8.20 -6.44 -1.53
N TYR A 199 -8.71 -5.79 -2.59
CA TYR A 199 -8.58 -6.25 -3.97
C TYR A 199 -7.57 -5.45 -4.79
N TYR A 200 -7.32 -4.19 -4.46
CA TYR A 200 -6.42 -3.34 -5.22
C TYR A 200 -5.86 -2.20 -4.38
N PHE A 201 -4.76 -1.64 -4.87
CA PHE A 201 -4.33 -0.30 -4.47
C PHE A 201 -4.22 0.61 -5.67
N LEU A 202 -4.39 1.90 -5.43
CA LEU A 202 -4.22 2.95 -6.41
C LEU A 202 -2.82 3.53 -6.27
N ALA A 203 -1.98 3.28 -7.27
CA ALA A 203 -0.73 4.00 -7.42
C ALA A 203 -1.00 5.22 -8.31
N ASN A 204 -0.59 6.40 -7.85
CA ASN A 204 -0.74 7.63 -8.63
C ASN A 204 0.50 8.51 -8.55
N ASP A 205 0.70 9.33 -9.58
CA ASP A 205 1.75 10.36 -9.56
C ASP A 205 1.37 11.51 -8.61
N ASN A 206 2.38 12.15 -8.02
CA ASN A 206 2.21 13.41 -7.31
C ASN A 206 2.00 14.60 -8.25
N ASP A 207 2.48 14.49 -9.49
CA ASP A 207 2.49 15.57 -10.47
C ASP A 207 1.30 15.49 -11.46
N ASP A 208 0.29 14.66 -11.18
CA ASP A 208 -0.92 14.57 -12.00
C ASP A 208 -1.69 15.90 -11.99
N GLN A 209 -1.78 16.49 -13.18
CA GLN A 209 -2.35 17.83 -13.37
C GLN A 209 -3.87 17.86 -13.25
N ALA A 210 -4.55 16.72 -13.38
CA ALA A 210 -6.01 16.65 -13.31
C ALA A 210 -6.51 16.76 -11.86
N ILE A 211 -5.82 16.10 -10.92
CA ILE A 211 -6.16 16.06 -9.50
C ILE A 211 -5.49 17.17 -8.68
N GLU A 212 -4.37 17.74 -9.15
CA GLU A 212 -3.63 18.79 -8.42
C GLU A 212 -4.53 19.96 -7.94
N PRO A 213 -5.42 20.55 -8.77
CA PRO A 213 -6.29 21.63 -8.30
C PRO A 213 -7.27 21.18 -7.21
N VAL A 214 -7.72 19.93 -7.25
CA VAL A 214 -8.60 19.33 -6.23
C VAL A 214 -7.87 19.21 -4.90
N TYR A 215 -6.63 18.71 -4.94
CA TYR A 215 -5.75 18.61 -3.77
C TYR A 215 -5.48 19.99 -3.15
N ASP A 216 -5.08 20.95 -3.97
CA ASP A 216 -4.81 22.33 -3.53
C ASP A 216 -6.03 23.00 -2.90
N TYR A 217 -7.22 22.73 -3.44
CA TYR A 217 -8.48 23.24 -2.90
C TYR A 217 -8.82 22.57 -1.56
N TYR A 218 -8.70 21.25 -1.46
CA TYR A 218 -8.90 20.49 -0.23
C TYR A 218 -7.98 20.95 0.90
N MET A 219 -6.68 21.14 0.62
CA MET A 219 -5.71 21.57 1.64
C MET A 219 -6.03 22.95 2.24
N LYS A 220 -6.71 23.82 1.48
CA LYS A 220 -7.20 25.12 1.95
C LYS A 220 -8.59 25.03 2.58
N ASN A 221 -9.41 24.08 2.14
CA ASN A 221 -10.82 23.91 2.52
C ASN A 221 -11.11 22.43 2.85
N PRO A 222 -10.62 21.89 3.98
CA PRO A 222 -10.72 20.45 4.27
C PRO A 222 -12.15 19.94 4.46
N ASN A 223 -13.13 20.85 4.63
CA ASN A 223 -14.55 20.53 4.74
C ASN A 223 -15.34 20.74 3.43
N ALA A 224 -14.64 20.92 2.30
CA ALA A 224 -15.27 21.08 1.00
C ALA A 224 -16.19 19.89 0.67
N SER A 225 -17.32 20.18 0.05
CA SER A 225 -18.23 19.17 -0.47
C SER A 225 -17.65 18.46 -1.70
N LYS A 226 -18.19 17.28 -1.99
CA LYS A 226 -17.86 16.51 -3.21
C LYS A 226 -18.06 17.32 -4.50
N GLU A 227 -19.11 18.13 -4.56
CA GLU A 227 -19.40 18.98 -5.72
C GLU A 227 -18.37 20.09 -5.91
N GLU A 228 -17.98 20.76 -4.82
CA GLU A 228 -16.91 21.78 -4.86
C GLU A 228 -15.59 21.18 -5.32
N LEU A 229 -15.21 20.02 -4.78
CA LEU A 229 -13.98 19.32 -5.17
C LEU A 229 -14.03 18.85 -6.63
N LEU A 230 -15.16 18.32 -7.08
CA LEU A 230 -15.35 17.88 -8.47
C LEU A 230 -15.24 19.07 -9.45
N ASN A 231 -15.71 20.26 -9.08
CA ASN A 231 -15.60 21.46 -9.93
C ASN A 231 -14.14 21.90 -10.16
N GLU A 232 -13.22 21.54 -9.26
CA GLU A 232 -11.80 21.84 -9.43
C GLU A 232 -11.10 20.86 -10.37
N TYR A 233 -11.60 19.62 -10.49
CA TYR A 233 -11.00 18.55 -11.29
C TYR A 233 -10.85 18.94 -12.77
N LYS A 234 -9.66 18.72 -13.33
CA LYS A 234 -9.36 19.07 -14.74
C LYS A 234 -9.35 17.83 -15.62
N GLN A 235 -10.55 17.37 -15.97
CA GLN A 235 -10.73 16.16 -16.78
C GLN A 235 -9.94 16.18 -18.10
N ASP A 236 -9.80 17.33 -18.77
CA ASP A 236 -9.05 17.45 -20.03
C ASP A 236 -7.54 17.21 -19.89
N LEU A 237 -7.01 17.25 -18.66
CA LEU A 237 -5.61 16.98 -18.34
C LEU A 237 -5.38 15.57 -17.80
N PHE A 238 -6.44 14.75 -17.66
CA PHE A 238 -6.34 13.43 -17.07
C PHE A 238 -5.58 12.45 -17.97
N ILE A 239 -4.56 11.82 -17.40
CA ILE A 239 -3.78 10.76 -18.03
C ILE A 239 -4.10 9.45 -17.29
N PRO A 240 -4.82 8.50 -17.90
CA PRO A 240 -5.18 7.24 -17.25
C PRO A 240 -3.99 6.48 -16.64
N GLU A 241 -2.84 6.53 -17.31
CA GLU A 241 -1.61 5.87 -16.92
C GLU A 241 -1.02 6.42 -15.61
N ASP A 242 -1.36 7.66 -15.24
CA ASP A 242 -0.94 8.27 -13.97
C ASP A 242 -1.79 7.79 -12.78
N PHE A 243 -2.84 6.99 -13.04
CA PHE A 243 -3.69 6.34 -12.04
C PHE A 243 -3.75 4.83 -12.29
N LEU A 244 -2.79 4.11 -11.72
CA LEU A 244 -2.66 2.67 -11.86
C LEU A 244 -3.42 1.94 -10.73
N PHE A 245 -4.52 1.31 -11.11
CA PHE A 245 -5.25 0.32 -10.32
C PHE A 245 -4.52 -1.01 -10.36
N SER A 246 -3.79 -1.32 -9.29
CA SER A 246 -3.06 -2.56 -9.13
C SER A 246 -3.94 -3.59 -8.43
N ILE A 247 -4.67 -4.40 -9.21
CA ILE A 247 -5.54 -5.48 -8.71
C ILE A 247 -4.68 -6.68 -8.30
N GLN A 248 -4.92 -7.18 -7.09
CA GLN A 248 -4.17 -8.24 -6.42
C GLN A 248 -5.14 -9.33 -5.96
N PHE A 249 -5.16 -10.47 -6.65
CA PHE A 249 -5.91 -11.65 -6.23
C PHE A 249 -4.97 -12.81 -5.88
N TYR A 250 -5.45 -13.68 -5.01
CA TYR A 250 -4.74 -14.86 -4.54
C TYR A 250 -5.63 -16.08 -4.73
N MET A 251 -5.05 -17.22 -5.11
CA MET A 251 -5.80 -18.49 -5.16
C MET A 251 -6.33 -18.84 -3.76
N LYS A 252 -7.61 -19.19 -3.63
CA LYS A 252 -8.20 -19.66 -2.35
C LYS A 252 -7.67 -21.04 -1.94
N ASP A 253 -7.43 -21.91 -2.92
CA ASP A 253 -6.88 -23.24 -2.69
C ASP A 253 -5.35 -23.17 -2.54
N GLN A 254 -4.87 -23.53 -1.35
CA GLN A 254 -3.44 -23.55 -1.00
C GLN A 254 -2.57 -24.45 -1.89
N LYS A 255 -3.17 -25.47 -2.52
CA LYS A 255 -2.46 -26.44 -3.36
C LYS A 255 -2.42 -26.04 -4.83
N LYS A 256 -3.15 -24.99 -5.22
CA LYS A 256 -3.23 -24.55 -6.62
C LYS A 256 -2.25 -23.42 -6.90
N SER A 257 -1.60 -23.53 -8.06
CA SER A 257 -0.91 -22.40 -8.70
C SER A 257 -1.95 -21.47 -9.34
N PRO A 258 -1.58 -20.21 -9.61
CA PRO A 258 -2.41 -19.30 -10.41
C PRO A 258 -2.85 -19.93 -11.74
N GLU A 259 -4.14 -19.79 -12.06
CA GLU A 259 -4.73 -20.39 -13.27
C GLU A 259 -4.95 -19.31 -14.34
N GLU A 260 -4.41 -19.54 -15.54
CA GLU A 260 -4.53 -18.59 -16.68
C GLU A 260 -5.98 -18.32 -17.08
N GLU A 261 -6.87 -19.30 -16.98
CA GLU A 261 -8.29 -19.10 -17.30
C GLU A 261 -8.98 -18.14 -16.31
N ILE A 262 -8.62 -18.20 -15.03
CA ILE A 262 -9.12 -17.24 -14.03
C ILE A 262 -8.58 -15.84 -14.33
N LEU A 263 -7.28 -15.72 -14.65
CA LEU A 263 -6.70 -14.43 -15.05
C LEU A 263 -7.45 -13.84 -16.26
N LYS A 264 -7.72 -14.65 -17.30
CA LYS A 264 -8.50 -14.21 -18.46
C LYS A 264 -9.91 -13.76 -18.09
N THR A 265 -10.59 -14.46 -17.18
CA THR A 265 -11.91 -14.03 -16.67
C THR A 265 -11.84 -12.67 -15.99
N ILE A 266 -10.84 -12.45 -15.12
CA ILE A 266 -10.65 -11.16 -14.44
C ILE A 266 -10.40 -10.05 -15.47
N VAL A 267 -9.46 -10.27 -16.41
CA VAL A 267 -9.12 -9.33 -17.48
C VAL A 267 -10.37 -8.95 -18.28
N LYS A 268 -11.10 -9.94 -18.79
CA LYS A 268 -12.31 -9.72 -19.57
C LYS A 268 -13.38 -8.98 -18.77
N THR A 269 -13.52 -9.27 -17.48
CA THR A 269 -14.48 -8.58 -16.60
C THR A 269 -14.16 -7.10 -16.46
N ILE A 270 -12.89 -6.73 -16.34
CA ILE A 270 -12.44 -5.33 -16.30
C ILE A 270 -12.59 -4.68 -17.69
N GLU A 271 -12.19 -5.36 -18.77
CA GLU A 271 -12.34 -4.87 -20.14
C GLU A 271 -13.80 -4.58 -20.51
N ASP A 272 -14.74 -5.46 -20.16
CA ASP A 272 -16.17 -5.35 -20.50
C ASP A 272 -16.94 -4.36 -19.59
N ASN A 273 -16.37 -3.87 -18.49
CA ASN A 273 -17.03 -2.91 -17.59
C ASN A 273 -16.67 -1.47 -17.92
N ASP A 274 -17.61 -0.68 -18.44
CA ASP A 274 -17.42 0.75 -18.71
C ASP A 274 -17.85 1.65 -17.53
N GLY A 275 -18.40 1.06 -16.47
CA GLY A 275 -18.88 1.78 -15.28
C GLY A 275 -17.85 1.95 -14.15
N ILE A 276 -16.61 1.49 -14.35
CA ILE A 276 -15.53 1.56 -13.35
C ILE A 276 -14.68 2.83 -13.55
N PRO A 277 -13.80 3.21 -12.59
CA PRO A 277 -13.00 4.42 -12.68
C PRO A 277 -12.12 4.46 -13.94
N SER A 278 -11.89 5.65 -14.45
CA SER A 278 -10.89 5.85 -15.50
C SER A 278 -9.49 5.68 -14.89
N GLY A 279 -8.56 5.12 -15.65
CA GLY A 279 -7.22 4.77 -15.16
C GLY A 279 -6.60 3.59 -15.92
N ALA A 280 -5.36 3.28 -15.60
CA ALA A 280 -4.69 2.06 -16.02
C ALA A 280 -4.95 0.94 -15.01
N TYR A 281 -5.10 -0.28 -15.49
CA TYR A 281 -5.34 -1.45 -14.65
C TYR A 281 -4.28 -2.51 -14.89
N ALA A 282 -3.58 -2.88 -13.83
CA ALA A 282 -2.70 -4.03 -13.77
C ALA A 282 -3.34 -5.11 -12.92
N ILE A 283 -3.39 -6.34 -13.43
CA ILE A 283 -4.00 -7.48 -12.74
C ILE A 283 -2.92 -8.50 -12.41
N ASN A 284 -2.84 -8.88 -11.15
CA ASN A 284 -1.92 -9.90 -10.66
C ASN A 284 -2.71 -11.02 -9.97
N LEU A 285 -2.37 -12.27 -10.32
CA LEU A 285 -2.91 -13.46 -9.68
C LEU A 285 -1.75 -14.26 -9.07
N HIS A 286 -1.82 -14.42 -7.76
CA HIS A 286 -0.82 -15.12 -6.94
C HIS A 286 -1.33 -16.47 -6.48
N ASP A 287 -0.42 -17.36 -6.08
CA ASP A 287 -0.83 -18.50 -5.25
C ASP A 287 -1.35 -17.99 -3.88
N ASN A 288 -1.78 -18.91 -3.02
CA ASN A 288 -2.40 -18.54 -1.75
C ASN A 288 -1.48 -17.79 -0.75
N TYR A 289 -0.19 -17.65 -1.01
CA TYR A 289 0.77 -17.28 0.03
C TYR A 289 1.27 -15.84 -0.11
N VAL A 290 1.61 -15.24 1.02
CA VAL A 290 2.37 -13.99 1.11
C VAL A 290 3.73 -14.26 1.76
N ILE A 291 4.72 -13.44 1.44
CA ILE A 291 6.00 -13.41 2.13
C ILE A 291 5.77 -12.72 3.47
N ARG A 292 5.96 -13.42 4.59
CA ARG A 292 5.54 -12.98 5.93
C ARG A 292 6.18 -11.66 6.35
N GLU A 293 7.48 -11.51 6.07
CA GLU A 293 8.29 -10.34 6.47
C GLU A 293 8.00 -9.10 5.61
N ALA A 294 7.52 -9.27 4.38
CA ALA A 294 7.26 -8.17 3.44
C ALA A 294 5.77 -7.88 3.22
N ALA A 295 4.89 -8.78 3.67
CA ALA A 295 3.47 -8.75 3.37
C ALA A 295 3.17 -8.74 1.85
N GLU A 296 4.01 -9.38 1.03
CA GLU A 296 3.90 -9.34 -0.45
C GLU A 296 3.47 -10.67 -1.06
N GLY A 297 2.57 -10.62 -2.04
CA GLY A 297 2.13 -11.79 -2.81
C GLY A 297 2.96 -12.11 -4.05
N ALA A 298 3.69 -11.12 -4.57
CA ALA A 298 4.42 -11.23 -5.83
C ALA A 298 5.56 -12.24 -5.72
N LYS A 299 5.50 -13.29 -6.53
CA LYS A 299 6.45 -14.41 -6.54
C LYS A 299 6.69 -14.90 -7.96
N LYS A 300 7.72 -15.74 -8.15
CA LYS A 300 8.08 -16.29 -9.47
C LYS A 300 6.93 -17.02 -10.19
N ASN A 301 6.02 -17.64 -9.44
CA ASN A 301 4.87 -18.37 -9.99
C ASN A 301 3.61 -17.49 -10.18
N SER A 302 3.68 -16.20 -9.90
CA SER A 302 2.56 -15.27 -10.13
C SER A 302 2.38 -15.00 -11.62
N ILE A 303 1.14 -14.89 -12.07
CA ILE A 303 0.80 -14.51 -13.45
C ILE A 303 0.13 -13.13 -13.44
N SER A 304 0.34 -12.36 -14.51
CA SER A 304 -0.10 -10.95 -14.52
C SER A 304 -0.39 -10.42 -15.92
N LYS A 305 -1.21 -9.37 -15.96
CA LYS A 305 -1.53 -8.55 -17.13
C LYS A 305 -1.22 -7.09 -16.75
N LYS A 306 -0.05 -6.58 -17.18
CA LYS A 306 0.55 -5.31 -16.71
C LYS A 306 1.43 -4.61 -17.77
N PHE A 307 1.83 -3.36 -17.50
CA PHE A 307 2.73 -2.56 -18.34
C PHE A 307 4.08 -3.24 -18.65
N PRO A 308 4.70 -3.01 -19.82
CA PRO A 308 4.20 -2.24 -20.98
C PRO A 308 3.30 -3.04 -21.93
N ASN A 309 3.19 -4.36 -21.72
CA ASN A 309 2.63 -5.27 -22.73
C ASN A 309 1.20 -5.73 -22.41
N GLY A 310 0.44 -4.96 -21.64
CA GLY A 310 -0.94 -5.34 -21.36
C GLY A 310 -1.61 -4.79 -20.12
N GLU A 311 -1.37 -3.56 -19.71
CA GLU A 311 -2.37 -2.92 -18.84
C GLU A 311 -3.66 -2.65 -19.62
N ILE A 312 -4.79 -2.60 -18.91
CA ILE A 312 -6.07 -2.20 -19.50
C ILE A 312 -6.24 -0.70 -19.24
N ILE A 313 -6.47 0.09 -20.29
CA ILE A 313 -6.67 1.53 -20.18
C ILE A 313 -8.17 1.84 -20.26
N LYS A 314 -8.71 2.45 -19.20
CA LYS A 314 -10.07 2.99 -19.14
C LYS A 314 -10.02 4.51 -19.20
N LYS A 315 -10.80 5.10 -20.12
CA LYS A 315 -10.90 6.55 -20.33
C LYS A 315 -12.23 7.06 -19.84
#